data_AF-A0A9K3LI10-F1
#
_entry.id   AF-A0A9K3LI10-F1
#
_cell.length_a   1.000
_cell.length_b   1.000
_cell.length_c   1.000
_cell.angle_alpha   90.00
_cell.angle_beta   90.00
_cell.angle_gamma   90.00
#
_symmetry.space_group_name_H-M   'P 1'
#
loop_
_entity.id
_entity.type
_entity.pdbx_description
1 polymer ?
#
loop_
_entity_poly.entity_id
_entity_poly.type
_entity_poly.pdbx_seq_one_letter_code
_entity_poly.pdbx_strand_id
1 'polypeptide(L)'
;MGENSHSFLFHSGLCDMFHPSKGHHRRHSKTDACALAFCGIWLWERNRFLLTGERPKKLRERPVELSIVFLLVATAVVWSLDPYNIFLPVSLLLAFCCLLWKIFEFQYTRSVFRQRLAMEAYQQEQKKLERDLVGEGNGSDAAVSIPNGLADDPRNDAELMLFLGKHKREIYGNGSHSLCDILPTDSNLWQRDYVTLQSWHEYYPAILRLRLSGKMNFLSHLKAMSSLSNGLAMVATILLLSVTLVTILPVRFPKWQILVLYGTLLQPALVLFVIYWWWHRLDISLDAIIKYFASGFFICTGLSILYELMASIILSMAIYFVSIIGAIGLIMAGSIGLDDLIGGDDVIGDASSGDFPLSYSISIAFVTALFNAYLVAASVEELVKYLSFWMVEHPDLELERITLTTSIICEVNENEGESEKLKLKNETTPGKIPETFSAPSPSFITRGAAYTVAMITTALGFACAENLLYVFVYTPPGINEEISTLLVRCLFPIHPLAAAIQSLGVCRRDLEKQTSFQLGRILFPAWLLHGSFDFLLMAYSLITQILSGTDGKTRGSNNRYESSLLVPCVMIIPFIGIIFYFQEAWAQRKRLETLDSGNVNGAD
;
A
#
# COMPACT_ATOMS: atom_id res chain seq x y z
N MET A 1 11.54 -0.38 -45.01
CA MET A 1 12.12 0.28 -43.82
C MET A 1 11.44 -0.32 -42.61
N GLY A 2 12.08 -1.28 -41.95
CA GLY A 2 11.54 -1.93 -40.76
C GLY A 2 11.85 -1.08 -39.54
N GLU A 3 10.82 -0.61 -38.86
CA GLU A 3 10.97 0.06 -37.57
C GLU A 3 11.30 -0.98 -36.50
N ASN A 4 12.59 -1.05 -36.16
CA ASN A 4 13.08 -1.73 -34.96
C ASN A 4 12.68 -0.90 -33.74
N SER A 5 11.45 -1.11 -33.25
CA SER A 5 11.03 -0.60 -31.94
C SER A 5 11.63 -1.47 -30.82
N HIS A 6 12.89 -1.22 -30.49
CA HIS A 6 13.47 -1.56 -29.19
C HIS A 6 12.96 -0.54 -28.15
N SER A 7 11.69 -0.68 -27.77
CA SER A 7 11.18 0.03 -26.58
C SER A 7 11.72 -0.65 -25.32
N PHE A 8 12.27 0.18 -24.44
CA PHE A 8 12.86 -0.16 -23.14
C PHE A 8 11.98 -1.15 -22.34
N LEU A 9 12.56 -2.31 -22.00
CA LEU A 9 11.97 -3.42 -21.23
C LEU A 9 11.40 -3.04 -19.86
N PHE A 10 11.75 -1.87 -19.32
CA PHE A 10 11.22 -1.39 -18.04
C PHE A 10 9.87 -0.66 -18.15
N HIS A 11 9.54 -0.10 -19.31
CA HIS A 11 8.36 0.76 -19.46
C HIS A 11 7.07 -0.05 -19.76
N SER A 12 7.17 -1.20 -20.43
CA SER A 12 6.01 -2.05 -20.73
C SER A 12 5.55 -2.86 -19.50
N GLY A 13 6.47 -3.40 -18.70
CA GLY A 13 6.12 -4.26 -17.56
C GLY A 13 5.31 -3.57 -16.46
N LEU A 14 5.67 -2.34 -16.07
CA LEU A 14 4.96 -1.58 -15.04
C LEU A 14 3.69 -0.90 -15.58
N CYS A 15 3.72 -0.37 -16.81
CA CYS A 15 2.55 0.31 -17.38
C CYS A 15 1.44 -0.66 -17.80
N ASP A 16 1.76 -1.85 -18.32
CA ASP A 16 0.76 -2.86 -18.67
C ASP A 16 0.10 -3.45 -17.41
N MET A 17 0.80 -3.47 -16.28
CA MET A 17 0.27 -3.86 -14.98
C MET A 17 -0.79 -2.88 -14.43
N PHE A 18 -0.85 -1.65 -14.95
CA PHE A 18 -1.85 -0.64 -14.59
C PHE A 18 -2.77 -0.23 -15.75
N HIS A 19 -2.61 -0.84 -16.93
CA HIS A 19 -3.43 -0.49 -18.07
C HIS A 19 -4.85 -1.03 -17.85
N PRO A 20 -5.89 -0.16 -17.82
CA PRO A 20 -7.26 -0.64 -17.70
C PRO A 20 -7.60 -1.46 -18.94
N SER A 21 -7.73 -2.77 -18.76
CA SER A 21 -8.38 -3.63 -19.74
C SER A 21 -9.75 -3.02 -20.06
N LYS A 22 -10.05 -2.84 -21.36
CA LYS A 22 -11.34 -2.32 -21.82
C LYS A 22 -12.39 -3.42 -21.60
N GLY A 23 -12.96 -3.47 -20.40
CA GLY A 23 -14.00 -4.41 -20.00
C GLY A 23 -14.30 -4.36 -18.50
N HIS A 24 -15.35 -5.04 -18.03
CA HIS A 24 -15.71 -5.17 -16.60
C HIS A 24 -14.60 -5.79 -15.71
N HIS A 25 -13.48 -6.24 -16.30
CA HIS A 25 -12.35 -6.88 -15.62
C HIS A 25 -11.30 -5.92 -15.03
N ARG A 26 -11.71 -4.73 -14.57
CA ARG A 26 -10.83 -3.69 -13.98
C ARG A 26 -10.05 -4.10 -12.70
N ARG A 27 -10.28 -5.29 -12.12
CA ARG A 27 -9.80 -5.65 -10.77
C ARG A 27 -8.45 -6.37 -10.73
N HIS A 28 -8.05 -7.12 -11.75
CA HIS A 28 -6.97 -8.11 -11.59
C HIS A 28 -5.57 -7.67 -12.04
N SER A 29 -5.41 -6.47 -12.61
CA SER A 29 -4.05 -5.92 -12.83
C SER A 29 -3.38 -5.51 -11.51
N LYS A 30 -4.18 -5.27 -10.46
CA LYS A 30 -3.72 -4.96 -9.09
C LYS A 30 -2.98 -6.13 -8.41
N THR A 31 -3.24 -7.36 -8.86
CA THR A 31 -2.78 -8.59 -8.20
C THR A 31 -1.29 -8.88 -8.39
N ASP A 32 -0.71 -8.45 -9.51
CA ASP A 32 0.68 -8.80 -9.84
C ASP A 32 1.71 -7.79 -9.30
N ALA A 33 1.32 -6.53 -9.06
CA ALA A 33 2.17 -5.54 -8.39
C ALA A 33 2.56 -5.97 -6.97
N CYS A 34 1.61 -6.59 -6.27
CA CYS A 34 1.80 -7.05 -4.90
C CYS A 34 2.63 -8.34 -4.82
N ALA A 35 2.85 -9.05 -5.93
CA ALA A 35 3.52 -10.36 -5.94
C ALA A 35 5.00 -10.30 -5.52
N LEU A 36 5.64 -9.13 -5.61
CA LEU A 36 7.01 -8.90 -5.17
C LEU A 36 7.12 -8.51 -3.68
N ALA A 37 5.99 -8.44 -2.98
CA ALA A 37 5.86 -7.91 -1.64
C ALA A 37 5.14 -8.88 -0.69
N PHE A 38 5.24 -8.65 0.64
CA PHE A 38 4.44 -9.37 1.66
C PHE A 38 2.93 -9.37 1.36
N CYS A 39 2.47 -8.31 0.70
CA CYS A 39 1.12 -8.09 0.22
C CYS A 39 0.64 -9.21 -0.71
N GLY A 40 1.53 -9.73 -1.55
CA GLY A 40 1.26 -10.81 -2.49
C GLY A 40 0.95 -12.12 -1.78
N ILE A 41 1.55 -12.36 -0.61
CA ILE A 41 1.28 -13.56 0.20
C ILE A 41 -0.18 -13.56 0.64
N TRP A 42 -0.65 -12.45 1.20
CA TRP A 42 -2.00 -12.35 1.77
C TRP A 42 -3.06 -12.36 0.66
N LEU A 43 -2.77 -11.67 -0.44
CA LEU A 43 -3.61 -11.66 -1.63
C LEU A 43 -3.73 -13.05 -2.27
N TRP A 44 -2.64 -13.81 -2.32
CA TRP A 44 -2.67 -15.19 -2.80
C TRP A 44 -3.43 -16.10 -1.85
N GLU A 45 -3.27 -15.97 -0.53
CA GLU A 45 -4.03 -16.76 0.43
C GLU A 45 -5.54 -16.52 0.30
N ARG A 46 -5.94 -15.26 0.09
CA ARG A 46 -7.33 -14.94 -0.25
C ARG A 46 -7.73 -15.64 -1.54
N ASN A 47 -6.99 -15.47 -2.62
CA ASN A 47 -7.36 -16.06 -3.91
C ASN A 47 -7.43 -17.59 -3.85
N ARG A 48 -6.50 -18.23 -3.12
CA ARG A 48 -6.54 -19.68 -2.85
C ARG A 48 -7.82 -20.04 -2.11
N PHE A 49 -8.14 -19.35 -1.03
CA PHE A 49 -9.39 -19.59 -0.30
C PHE A 49 -10.64 -19.42 -1.18
N LEU A 50 -10.67 -18.40 -2.05
CA LEU A 50 -11.80 -18.18 -2.96
C LEU A 50 -11.96 -19.29 -3.99
N LEU A 51 -10.86 -19.91 -4.41
CA LEU A 51 -10.85 -20.98 -5.42
C LEU A 51 -11.10 -22.36 -4.82
N THR A 52 -10.52 -22.65 -3.65
CA THR A 52 -10.55 -24.00 -3.05
C THR A 52 -11.46 -24.13 -1.84
N GLY A 53 -11.92 -23.01 -1.26
CA GLY A 53 -12.57 -22.99 0.04
C GLY A 53 -11.64 -23.30 1.22
N GLU A 54 -10.36 -23.59 0.97
CA GLU A 54 -9.39 -23.93 2.02
C GLU A 54 -8.98 -22.67 2.79
N ARG A 55 -9.33 -22.63 4.08
CA ARG A 55 -8.95 -21.50 4.92
C ARG A 55 -7.42 -21.43 5.10
N PRO A 56 -6.83 -20.23 5.11
CA PRO A 56 -5.44 -20.03 5.47
C PRO A 56 -5.16 -20.64 6.84
N LYS A 57 -3.97 -21.24 6.97
CA LYS A 57 -3.47 -21.73 8.26
C LYS A 57 -3.52 -20.61 9.29
N LYS A 58 -3.93 -20.92 10.52
CA LYS A 58 -3.98 -19.92 11.61
C LYS A 58 -2.56 -19.38 11.85
N LEU A 59 -2.44 -18.16 12.34
CA LEU A 59 -1.11 -17.55 12.60
C LEU A 59 -0.23 -18.43 13.52
N ARG A 60 -0.82 -19.15 14.48
CA ARG A 60 -0.12 -20.11 15.35
C ARG A 60 0.53 -21.28 14.60
N GLU A 61 0.04 -21.61 13.41
CA GLU A 61 0.56 -22.68 12.54
C GLU A 61 1.61 -22.16 11.54
N ARG A 62 2.04 -20.90 11.72
CA ARG A 62 2.99 -20.17 10.85
C ARG A 62 4.20 -19.71 11.66
N PRO A 63 5.02 -20.65 12.16
CA PRO A 63 6.09 -20.34 13.09
C PRO A 63 7.18 -19.46 12.48
N VAL A 64 7.41 -19.54 11.17
CA VAL A 64 8.44 -18.74 10.49
C VAL A 64 7.98 -17.29 10.35
N GLU A 65 6.72 -17.07 10.00
CA GLU A 65 6.10 -15.74 9.91
C GLU A 65 6.10 -15.05 11.28
N LEU A 66 5.71 -15.80 12.33
CA LEU A 66 5.83 -15.34 13.72
C LEU A 66 7.29 -15.05 14.11
N SER A 67 8.23 -15.89 13.69
CA SER A 67 9.67 -15.70 13.94
C SER A 67 10.22 -14.45 13.25
N ILE A 68 9.79 -14.14 12.02
CA ILE A 68 10.17 -12.91 11.32
C ILE A 68 9.67 -11.68 12.11
N VAL A 69 8.40 -11.67 12.50
CA VAL A 69 7.83 -10.57 13.30
C VAL A 69 8.56 -10.43 14.62
N PHE A 70 8.83 -11.54 15.31
CA PHE A 70 9.57 -11.54 16.56
C PHE A 70 11.00 -11.03 16.38
N LEU A 71 11.72 -11.48 15.34
CA LEU A 71 13.07 -11.01 15.02
C LEU A 71 13.09 -9.51 14.72
N LEU A 72 12.12 -8.99 13.96
CA LEU A 72 12.02 -7.57 13.67
C LEU A 72 11.75 -6.74 14.94
N VAL A 73 10.82 -7.18 15.79
CA VAL A 73 10.53 -6.52 17.07
C VAL A 73 11.74 -6.59 18.01
N ALA A 74 12.38 -7.75 18.14
CA ALA A 74 13.58 -7.92 18.95
C ALA A 74 14.72 -7.05 18.43
N THR A 75 14.91 -6.98 17.12
CA THR A 75 15.91 -6.10 16.48
C THR A 75 15.62 -4.64 16.78
N ALA A 76 14.37 -4.19 16.65
CA ALA A 76 13.98 -2.82 16.97
C ALA A 76 14.24 -2.48 18.45
N VAL A 77 13.93 -3.42 19.36
CA VAL A 77 14.22 -3.27 20.79
C VAL A 77 15.73 -3.21 21.05
N VAL A 78 16.52 -4.13 20.46
CA VAL A 78 17.99 -4.13 20.62
C VAL A 78 18.60 -2.84 20.07
N TRP A 79 18.14 -2.39 18.88
CA TRP A 79 18.54 -1.10 18.31
C TRP A 79 18.28 0.04 19.28
N SER A 80 17.06 0.12 19.83
CA SER A 80 16.68 1.21 20.74
C SER A 80 17.50 1.22 22.04
N LEU A 81 18.07 0.08 22.44
CA LEU A 81 18.92 -0.03 23.62
C LEU A 81 20.39 0.28 23.33
N ASP A 82 20.89 -0.20 22.19
CA ASP A 82 22.27 -0.03 21.75
C ASP A 82 22.36 -0.13 20.20
N PRO A 83 22.40 1.01 19.48
CA PRO A 83 22.46 1.01 18.02
C PRO A 83 23.77 0.42 17.47
N TYR A 84 24.82 0.34 18.30
CA TYR A 84 26.13 -0.21 17.90
C TYR A 84 26.26 -1.69 18.23
N ASN A 85 25.18 -2.31 18.70
CA ASN A 85 25.21 -3.69 19.09
C ASN A 85 25.46 -4.61 17.88
N ILE A 86 26.50 -5.44 17.97
CA ILE A 86 26.88 -6.40 16.92
C ILE A 86 25.76 -7.41 16.60
N PHE A 87 24.80 -7.61 17.50
CA PHE A 87 23.63 -8.46 17.25
C PHE A 87 22.68 -7.86 16.21
N LEU A 88 22.68 -6.54 16.01
CA LEU A 88 21.78 -5.84 15.09
C LEU A 88 21.97 -6.27 13.61
N PRO A 89 23.18 -6.21 13.02
CA PRO A 89 23.37 -6.67 11.63
C PRO A 89 23.09 -8.16 11.47
N VAL A 90 23.38 -8.97 12.50
CA VAL A 90 23.11 -10.42 12.48
C VAL A 90 21.62 -10.72 12.50
N SER A 91 20.84 -10.04 13.35
CA SER A 91 19.39 -10.23 13.44
C SER A 91 18.67 -9.70 12.20
N LEU A 92 19.12 -8.58 11.62
CA LEU A 92 18.63 -8.06 10.35
C LEU A 92 18.92 -9.01 9.20
N LEU A 93 20.15 -9.54 9.11
CA LEU A 93 20.51 -10.52 8.09
C LEU A 93 19.67 -11.79 8.22
N LEU A 94 19.46 -12.29 9.44
CA LEU A 94 18.62 -13.47 9.69
C LEU A 94 17.16 -13.21 9.30
N ALA A 95 16.60 -12.05 9.69
CA ALA A 95 15.24 -11.65 9.31
C ALA A 95 15.10 -11.55 7.78
N PHE A 96 16.11 -10.99 7.11
CA PHE A 96 16.17 -10.89 5.65
C PHE A 96 16.27 -12.27 4.98
N CYS A 97 17.11 -13.18 5.48
CA CYS A 97 17.20 -14.55 4.97
C CYS A 97 15.89 -15.32 5.17
N CYS A 98 15.25 -15.21 6.34
CA CYS A 98 13.93 -15.81 6.59
C CYS A 98 12.86 -15.25 5.65
N LEU A 99 12.91 -13.94 5.38
CA LEU A 99 12.02 -13.28 4.43
C LEU A 99 12.24 -13.80 3.01
N LEU A 100 13.48 -13.83 2.51
CA LEU A 100 13.80 -14.37 1.19
C LEU A 100 13.34 -15.82 1.06
N TRP A 101 13.62 -16.65 2.06
CA TRP A 101 13.15 -18.03 2.10
C TRP A 101 11.62 -18.10 1.96
N LYS A 102 10.90 -17.26 2.71
CA LYS A 102 9.43 -17.22 2.63
C LYS A 102 8.91 -16.75 1.28
N ILE A 103 9.58 -15.78 0.65
CA ILE A 103 9.27 -15.36 -0.72
C ILE A 103 9.46 -16.54 -1.67
N PHE A 104 10.56 -17.30 -1.57
CA PHE A 104 10.78 -18.49 -2.40
C PHE A 104 9.75 -19.58 -2.17
N GLU A 105 9.47 -19.95 -0.91
CA GLU A 105 8.44 -20.92 -0.54
C GLU A 105 7.07 -20.51 -1.09
N PHE A 106 6.75 -19.22 -0.99
CA PHE A 106 5.54 -18.64 -1.52
C PHE A 106 5.45 -18.75 -3.04
N GLN A 107 6.48 -18.32 -3.78
CA GLN A 107 6.50 -18.41 -5.24
C GLN A 107 6.38 -19.86 -5.71
N TYR A 108 7.05 -20.80 -5.01
CA TYR A 108 6.95 -22.22 -5.29
C TYR A 108 5.51 -22.74 -5.07
N THR A 109 4.92 -22.46 -3.91
CA THR A 109 3.56 -22.90 -3.57
C THR A 109 2.52 -22.29 -4.52
N ARG A 110 2.67 -21.02 -4.88
CA ARG A 110 1.84 -20.33 -5.88
C ARG A 110 1.95 -21.00 -7.25
N SER A 111 3.16 -21.33 -7.69
CA SER A 111 3.41 -22.02 -8.97
C SER A 111 2.73 -23.39 -9.01
N VAL A 112 2.92 -24.21 -7.98
CA VAL A 112 2.27 -25.53 -7.85
C VAL A 112 0.75 -25.41 -7.81
N PHE A 113 0.22 -24.41 -7.11
CA PHE A 113 -1.21 -24.16 -7.06
C PHE A 113 -1.78 -23.79 -8.44
N ARG A 114 -1.10 -22.93 -9.19
CA ARG A 114 -1.49 -22.57 -10.57
C ARG A 114 -1.45 -23.76 -11.52
N GLN A 115 -0.47 -24.64 -11.38
CA GLN A 115 -0.42 -25.90 -12.13
C GLN A 115 -1.66 -26.77 -11.84
N ARG A 116 -2.07 -26.89 -10.58
CA ARG A 116 -3.28 -27.64 -10.20
C ARG A 116 -4.54 -27.07 -10.83
N LEU A 117 -4.73 -25.75 -10.75
CA LEU A 117 -5.88 -25.09 -11.40
C LEU A 117 -5.90 -25.30 -12.91
N ALA A 118 -4.73 -25.25 -13.56
CA ALA A 118 -4.62 -25.50 -14.99
C ALA A 118 -4.98 -26.95 -15.35
N MET A 119 -4.56 -27.92 -14.53
CA MET A 119 -4.94 -29.33 -14.70
C MET A 119 -6.45 -29.55 -14.49
N GLU A 120 -7.04 -28.91 -13.49
CA GLU A 120 -8.49 -28.98 -13.24
C GLU A 120 -9.30 -28.35 -14.38
N ALA A 121 -8.87 -27.20 -14.89
CA ALA A 121 -9.49 -26.55 -16.04
C ALA A 121 -9.41 -27.44 -17.30
N TYR A 122 -8.26 -28.06 -17.56
CA TYR A 122 -8.09 -29.02 -18.65
C TYR A 122 -9.05 -30.21 -18.53
N GLN A 123 -9.16 -30.80 -17.34
CA GLN A 123 -10.08 -31.91 -17.10
C GLN A 123 -11.56 -31.52 -17.31
N GLN A 124 -11.94 -30.29 -16.96
CA GLN A 124 -13.29 -29.78 -17.22
C GLN A 124 -13.56 -29.59 -18.71
N GLU A 125 -12.57 -29.10 -19.46
CA GLU A 125 -12.67 -28.94 -20.92
C GLU A 125 -12.80 -30.29 -21.62
N GLN A 126 -12.00 -31.29 -21.22
CA GLN A 126 -12.11 -32.67 -21.71
C GLN A 126 -13.50 -33.27 -21.43
N LYS A 127 -14.01 -33.13 -20.20
CA LYS A 127 -15.38 -33.57 -19.85
C LYS A 127 -16.48 -32.83 -20.61
N LYS A 128 -16.23 -31.60 -21.04
CA LYS A 128 -17.17 -30.84 -21.88
C LYS A 128 -17.14 -31.39 -23.31
N LEU A 129 -15.95 -31.60 -23.86
CA LEU A 129 -15.77 -32.19 -25.19
C LEU A 129 -16.40 -33.58 -25.28
N GLU A 130 -16.19 -34.43 -24.27
CA GLU A 130 -16.84 -35.75 -24.17
C GLU A 130 -18.37 -35.65 -24.15
N ARG A 131 -18.94 -34.68 -23.41
CA ARG A 131 -20.38 -34.45 -23.38
C ARG A 131 -20.92 -33.95 -24.71
N ASP A 132 -20.19 -33.07 -25.39
CA ASP A 132 -20.58 -32.54 -26.69
C ASP A 132 -20.55 -33.66 -27.76
N LEU A 133 -19.53 -34.53 -27.73
CA LEU A 133 -19.44 -35.71 -28.60
C LEU A 133 -20.54 -36.75 -28.34
N VAL A 134 -20.91 -36.98 -27.08
CA VAL A 134 -22.00 -37.90 -26.73
C VAL A 134 -23.38 -37.29 -27.02
N GLY A 135 -23.53 -35.98 -26.83
CA GLY A 135 -24.79 -35.24 -27.02
C GLY A 135 -25.24 -35.16 -28.48
N GLU A 136 -24.33 -35.12 -29.44
CA GLU A 136 -24.66 -35.17 -30.87
C GLU A 136 -25.12 -36.56 -31.36
N GLY A 137 -24.93 -37.62 -30.56
CA GLY A 137 -25.23 -39.01 -30.93
C GLY A 137 -26.69 -39.45 -30.79
N ASN A 138 -27.60 -38.60 -30.28
CA ASN A 138 -28.98 -38.99 -29.95
C ASN A 138 -29.94 -38.99 -31.15
N GLY A 139 -29.61 -39.80 -32.16
CA GLY A 139 -30.44 -40.06 -33.34
C GLY A 139 -30.55 -41.54 -33.75
N SER A 140 -29.80 -42.48 -33.17
CA SER A 140 -29.97 -43.91 -33.48
C SER A 140 -29.45 -44.83 -32.37
N ASP A 141 -30.25 -45.84 -32.03
CA ASP A 141 -30.13 -46.77 -30.88
C ASP A 141 -28.90 -47.73 -30.89
N ALA A 142 -27.72 -47.28 -31.28
CA ALA A 142 -26.50 -48.07 -31.18
C ALA A 142 -25.78 -47.78 -29.86
N ALA A 143 -26.00 -48.64 -28.86
CA ALA A 143 -25.24 -48.64 -27.61
C ALA A 143 -23.76 -48.94 -27.89
N VAL A 144 -22.97 -47.89 -28.17
CA VAL A 144 -21.52 -47.97 -28.27
C VAL A 144 -20.96 -48.00 -26.85
N SER A 145 -20.53 -49.17 -26.41
CA SER A 145 -19.78 -49.34 -25.17
C SER A 145 -18.44 -48.62 -25.29
N ILE A 146 -18.29 -47.49 -24.61
CA ILE A 146 -17.01 -46.79 -24.49
C ILE A 146 -16.05 -47.72 -23.72
N PRO A 147 -14.87 -48.07 -24.27
CA PRO A 147 -13.94 -48.97 -23.61
C PRO A 147 -13.36 -48.31 -22.36
N ASN A 148 -13.51 -48.98 -21.21
CA ASN A 148 -13.01 -48.58 -19.88
C ASN A 148 -11.46 -48.51 -19.77
N GLY A 149 -10.72 -48.46 -20.88
CA GLY A 149 -9.26 -48.55 -20.93
C GLY A 149 -8.52 -47.22 -21.18
N LEU A 150 -9.21 -46.08 -21.30
CA LEU A 150 -8.58 -44.81 -21.70
C LEU A 150 -7.84 -44.06 -20.57
N ALA A 151 -7.91 -44.52 -19.32
CA ALA A 151 -7.35 -43.78 -18.18
C ALA A 151 -5.81 -43.87 -18.06
N ASP A 152 -5.16 -44.87 -18.68
CA ASP A 152 -3.71 -45.11 -18.57
C ASP A 152 -2.94 -44.92 -19.89
N ASP A 153 -3.51 -44.24 -20.90
CA ASP A 153 -2.79 -44.00 -22.17
C ASP A 153 -1.70 -42.92 -21.98
N PRO A 154 -0.39 -43.24 -22.16
CA PRO A 154 0.70 -42.27 -22.10
C PRO A 154 0.59 -41.11 -23.11
N ARG A 155 -0.33 -41.19 -24.09
CA ARG A 155 -0.68 -40.05 -24.96
C ARG A 155 -1.34 -38.91 -24.20
N ASN A 156 -2.08 -39.18 -23.13
CA ASN A 156 -2.69 -38.15 -22.29
C ASN A 156 -1.64 -37.28 -21.59
N ASP A 157 -0.50 -37.86 -21.20
CA ASP A 157 0.60 -37.08 -20.59
C ASP A 157 1.26 -36.15 -21.60
N ALA A 158 1.41 -36.59 -22.86
CA ALA A 158 1.97 -35.76 -23.93
C ALA A 158 1.03 -34.60 -24.30
N GLU A 159 -0.29 -34.86 -24.39
CA GLU A 159 -1.30 -33.83 -24.63
C GLU A 159 -1.40 -32.85 -23.47
N LEU A 160 -1.38 -33.34 -22.22
CA LEU A 160 -1.33 -32.49 -21.03
C LEU A 160 -0.08 -31.62 -21.02
N MET A 161 1.09 -32.17 -21.33
CA MET A 161 2.33 -31.39 -21.39
C MET A 161 2.32 -30.37 -22.53
N LEU A 162 1.64 -30.67 -23.64
CA LEU A 162 1.46 -29.74 -24.76
C LEU A 162 0.46 -28.64 -24.42
N PHE A 163 -0.62 -28.95 -23.70
CA PHE A 163 -1.57 -27.99 -23.13
C PHE A 163 -0.91 -27.07 -22.10
N LEU A 164 -0.21 -27.65 -21.12
CA LEU A 164 0.60 -26.92 -20.14
C LEU A 164 1.70 -26.10 -20.80
N GLY A 165 2.27 -26.59 -21.91
CA GLY A 165 3.25 -25.88 -22.74
C GLY A 165 2.65 -24.68 -23.47
N LYS A 166 1.45 -24.85 -24.05
CA LYS A 166 0.68 -23.80 -24.73
C LYS A 166 0.25 -22.71 -23.74
N HIS A 167 -0.18 -23.12 -22.55
CA HIS A 167 -0.55 -22.22 -21.46
C HIS A 167 0.61 -21.90 -20.53
N LYS A 168 1.87 -22.24 -20.87
CA LYS A 168 3.03 -21.98 -20.00
C LYS A 168 3.19 -20.49 -19.68
N ARG A 169 2.90 -19.63 -20.66
CA ARG A 169 2.87 -18.17 -20.45
C ARG A 169 1.72 -17.69 -19.57
N GLU A 170 0.66 -18.47 -19.44
CA GLU A 170 -0.53 -18.18 -18.64
C GLU A 170 -0.37 -18.74 -17.21
N ILE A 171 0.24 -19.92 -17.09
CA ILE A 171 0.51 -20.61 -15.82
C ILE A 171 1.73 -19.98 -15.12
N TYR A 172 2.81 -19.71 -15.86
CA TYR A 172 4.10 -19.26 -15.31
C TYR A 172 4.51 -17.85 -15.74
N GLY A 173 3.86 -17.25 -16.73
CA GLY A 173 4.14 -15.86 -17.17
C GLY A 173 3.15 -14.85 -16.62
N ASN A 174 3.30 -13.58 -17.02
CA ASN A 174 2.34 -12.49 -16.78
C ASN A 174 1.04 -12.64 -17.59
N GLY A 175 0.71 -13.85 -18.07
CA GLY A 175 -0.38 -14.09 -18.99
C GLY A 175 -1.71 -13.64 -18.38
N SER A 176 -2.34 -12.69 -19.04
CA SER A 176 -3.58 -12.01 -18.66
C SER A 176 -4.83 -12.87 -18.84
N HIS A 177 -4.73 -14.20 -18.79
CA HIS A 177 -5.95 -15.00 -18.61
C HIS A 177 -6.49 -14.63 -17.24
N SER A 178 -7.58 -13.87 -17.30
CA SER A 178 -8.19 -13.31 -16.13
C SER A 178 -8.65 -14.50 -15.33
N LEU A 179 -8.03 -14.70 -14.16
CA LEU A 179 -8.49 -15.64 -13.14
C LEU A 179 -10.03 -15.57 -13.00
N CYS A 180 -10.68 -14.44 -13.35
CA CYS A 180 -12.12 -14.28 -13.56
C CYS A 180 -12.84 -15.45 -14.23
N ASP A 181 -12.26 -16.07 -15.26
CA ASP A 181 -12.97 -17.10 -16.03
C ASP A 181 -13.13 -18.41 -15.24
N ILE A 182 -12.23 -18.61 -14.27
CA ILE A 182 -12.21 -19.78 -13.37
C ILE A 182 -12.83 -19.43 -12.01
N LEU A 183 -12.76 -18.16 -11.63
CA LEU A 183 -13.24 -17.68 -10.37
C LEU A 183 -14.77 -17.75 -10.29
N PRO A 184 -15.34 -18.13 -9.15
CA PRO A 184 -16.79 -18.14 -8.96
C PRO A 184 -17.38 -16.77 -9.29
N THR A 185 -18.44 -16.78 -10.11
CA THR A 185 -19.22 -15.59 -10.48
C THR A 185 -20.02 -15.03 -9.31
N ASP A 186 -20.15 -15.78 -8.22
CA ASP A 186 -20.84 -15.33 -7.01
C ASP A 186 -20.10 -14.16 -6.37
N SER A 187 -20.72 -12.98 -6.46
CA SER A 187 -20.25 -11.74 -5.84
C SER A 187 -20.01 -11.86 -4.34
N ASN A 188 -20.72 -12.77 -3.64
CA ASN A 188 -20.58 -12.97 -2.19
C ASN A 188 -19.22 -13.55 -1.79
N LEU A 189 -18.57 -14.29 -2.68
CA LEU A 189 -17.24 -14.83 -2.40
C LEU A 189 -16.20 -13.71 -2.37
N TRP A 190 -16.35 -12.69 -3.24
CA TRP A 190 -15.44 -11.55 -3.35
C TRP A 190 -15.58 -10.53 -2.22
N GLN A 191 -16.74 -10.48 -1.57
CA GLN A 191 -17.05 -9.52 -0.50
C GLN A 191 -16.51 -10.02 0.85
N ARG A 192 -15.19 -10.19 0.93
CA ARG A 192 -14.50 -10.69 2.13
C ARG A 192 -13.29 -9.83 2.48
N ASP A 193 -13.07 -9.70 3.77
CA ASP A 193 -11.87 -9.08 4.32
C ASP A 193 -10.61 -9.87 3.94
N TYR A 194 -9.54 -9.17 3.52
CA TYR A 194 -8.32 -9.81 3.02
C TYR A 194 -7.59 -10.70 4.02
N VAL A 195 -7.67 -10.38 5.31
CA VAL A 195 -6.84 -10.99 6.36
C VAL A 195 -7.62 -12.05 7.11
N THR A 196 -8.85 -11.70 7.49
CA THR A 196 -9.71 -12.58 8.28
C THR A 196 -10.62 -13.44 7.43
N LEU A 197 -10.76 -13.10 6.14
CA LEU A 197 -11.73 -13.71 5.22
C LEU A 197 -13.18 -13.63 5.71
N GLN A 198 -13.44 -12.73 6.67
CA GLN A 198 -14.76 -12.46 7.19
C GLN A 198 -15.62 -11.85 6.08
N SER A 199 -16.81 -12.40 5.87
CA SER A 199 -17.75 -11.87 4.87
C SER A 199 -18.24 -10.48 5.30
N TRP A 200 -18.38 -9.57 4.33
CA TRP A 200 -18.93 -8.23 4.58
C TRP A 200 -20.35 -8.30 5.13
N HIS A 201 -21.13 -9.30 4.72
CA HIS A 201 -22.49 -9.54 5.21
C HIS A 201 -22.55 -9.79 6.73
N GLU A 202 -21.46 -10.23 7.36
CA GLU A 202 -21.43 -10.52 8.79
C GLU A 202 -21.31 -9.27 9.66
N TYR A 203 -20.54 -8.26 9.22
CA TYR A 203 -20.23 -7.08 10.05
C TYR A 203 -20.80 -5.77 9.49
N TYR A 204 -20.93 -5.66 8.16
CA TYR A 204 -21.37 -4.42 7.52
C TYR A 204 -22.80 -3.97 7.88
N PRO A 205 -23.79 -4.87 8.07
CA PRO A 205 -25.14 -4.44 8.46
C PRO A 205 -25.18 -3.65 9.78
N ALA A 206 -24.30 -3.96 10.73
CA ALA A 206 -24.21 -3.22 11.99
C ALA A 206 -23.67 -1.80 11.75
N ILE A 207 -22.67 -1.65 10.90
CA ILE A 207 -22.09 -0.36 10.48
C ILE A 207 -23.15 0.48 9.76
N LEU A 208 -23.85 -0.12 8.79
CA LEU A 208 -24.89 0.55 8.01
C LEU A 208 -26.04 1.02 8.92
N ARG A 209 -26.47 0.20 9.87
CA ARG A 209 -27.49 0.58 10.86
C ARG A 209 -27.06 1.79 11.68
N LEU A 210 -25.79 1.87 12.09
CA LEU A 210 -25.28 3.03 12.82
C LEU A 210 -25.30 4.29 11.95
N ARG A 211 -24.85 4.18 10.70
CA ARG A 211 -24.87 5.28 9.72
C ARG A 211 -26.29 5.81 9.51
N LEU A 212 -27.24 4.92 9.23
CA LEU A 212 -28.64 5.27 8.99
C LEU A 212 -29.33 5.82 10.24
N SER A 213 -28.97 5.32 11.43
CA SER A 213 -29.54 5.83 12.69
C SER A 213 -28.99 7.20 13.12
N GLY A 214 -27.93 7.70 12.47
CA GLY A 214 -27.24 8.92 12.88
C GLY A 214 -26.65 8.87 14.30
N LYS A 215 -26.47 7.68 14.88
CA LYS A 215 -25.96 7.53 16.25
C LYS A 215 -24.48 7.88 16.32
N MET A 216 -24.15 8.83 17.21
CA MET A 216 -22.79 9.36 17.38
C MET A 216 -21.95 8.63 18.42
N ASN A 217 -22.46 7.58 19.05
CA ASN A 217 -21.80 6.97 20.20
C ASN A 217 -20.58 6.15 19.76
N PHE A 218 -19.38 6.57 20.18
CA PHE A 218 -18.11 5.89 19.87
C PHE A 218 -18.11 4.40 20.22
N LEU A 219 -18.63 4.03 21.40
CA LEU A 219 -18.75 2.62 21.80
C LEU A 219 -19.64 1.79 20.86
N SER A 220 -20.66 2.40 20.25
CA SER A 220 -21.49 1.70 19.27
C SER A 220 -20.72 1.41 17.99
N HIS A 221 -19.92 2.37 17.52
CA HIS A 221 -19.03 2.18 16.37
C HIS A 221 -17.96 1.13 16.64
N LEU A 222 -17.34 1.13 17.84
CA LEU A 222 -16.40 0.07 18.24
C LEU A 222 -17.04 -1.33 18.24
N LYS A 223 -18.28 -1.46 18.72
CA LYS A 223 -18.99 -2.74 18.73
C LYS A 223 -19.37 -3.25 17.33
N ALA A 224 -19.48 -2.36 16.35
CA ALA A 224 -19.82 -2.71 14.97
C ALA A 224 -18.61 -3.06 14.09
N MET A 225 -17.39 -3.01 14.63
CA MET A 225 -16.18 -3.30 13.88
C MET A 225 -16.07 -4.77 13.49
N SER A 226 -15.39 -5.01 12.37
CA SER A 226 -15.03 -6.35 11.93
C SER A 226 -14.05 -7.02 12.89
N SER A 227 -13.90 -8.34 12.75
CA SER A 227 -12.94 -9.12 13.54
C SER A 227 -11.51 -8.65 13.29
N LEU A 228 -11.18 -8.23 12.06
CA LEU A 228 -9.85 -7.71 11.73
C LEU A 228 -9.55 -6.44 12.51
N SER A 229 -10.43 -5.45 12.45
CA SER A 229 -10.20 -4.15 13.11
C SER A 229 -10.15 -4.29 14.63
N ASN A 230 -10.99 -5.15 15.21
CA ASN A 230 -10.90 -5.50 16.63
C ASN A 230 -9.54 -6.13 16.97
N GLY A 231 -9.05 -7.07 16.16
CA GLY A 231 -7.73 -7.67 16.31
C GLY A 231 -6.59 -6.64 16.22
N LEU A 232 -6.65 -5.76 15.22
CA LEU A 232 -5.66 -4.68 15.04
C LEU A 232 -5.65 -3.71 16.22
N ALA A 233 -6.82 -3.28 16.70
CA ALA A 233 -6.93 -2.40 17.86
C ALA A 233 -6.40 -3.06 19.15
N MET A 234 -6.66 -4.35 19.32
CA MET A 234 -6.12 -5.13 20.44
C MET A 234 -4.60 -5.24 20.37
N VAL A 235 -4.03 -5.58 19.20
CA VAL A 235 -2.58 -5.65 19.01
C VAL A 235 -1.91 -4.30 19.25
N ALA A 236 -2.48 -3.22 18.71
CA ALA A 236 -1.98 -1.86 18.95
C ALA A 236 -2.01 -1.49 20.44
N THR A 237 -3.08 -1.86 21.15
CA THR A 237 -3.20 -1.62 22.61
C THR A 237 -2.16 -2.42 23.39
N ILE A 238 -1.97 -3.71 23.07
CA ILE A 238 -0.96 -4.56 23.71
C ILE A 238 0.45 -4.03 23.44
N LEU A 239 0.74 -3.63 22.20
CA LEU A 239 2.02 -3.04 21.83
C LEU A 239 2.28 -1.75 22.62
N LEU A 240 1.30 -0.86 22.68
CA LEU A 240 1.38 0.38 23.44
C LEU A 240 1.64 0.12 24.93
N LEU A 241 0.88 -0.80 25.53
CA LEU A 241 1.07 -1.20 26.93
C LEU A 241 2.45 -1.84 27.16
N SER A 242 2.93 -2.65 26.22
CA SER A 242 4.25 -3.29 26.31
C SER A 242 5.37 -2.27 26.24
N VAL A 243 5.31 -1.33 25.30
CA VAL A 243 6.29 -0.24 25.20
C VAL A 243 6.22 0.68 26.43
N THR A 244 5.01 0.98 26.92
CA THR A 244 4.80 1.73 28.17
C THR A 244 5.46 1.01 29.35
N LEU A 245 5.26 -0.30 29.47
CA LEU A 245 5.84 -1.09 30.54
C LEU A 245 7.37 -1.10 30.45
N VAL A 246 7.93 -1.37 29.28
CA VAL A 246 9.40 -1.40 29.04
C VAL A 246 10.03 -0.06 29.37
N THR A 247 9.37 1.05 29.03
CA THR A 247 9.88 2.40 29.29
C THR A 247 9.72 2.86 30.74
N ILE A 248 8.75 2.32 31.49
CA ILE A 248 8.62 2.57 32.94
C ILE A 248 9.70 1.83 33.74
N LEU A 249 10.21 0.71 33.22
CA LEU A 249 11.29 -0.01 33.89
C LEU A 249 12.54 0.90 34.01
N PRO A 250 13.33 0.80 35.09
CA PRO A 250 14.49 1.67 35.35
C PRO A 250 15.67 1.47 34.38
N VAL A 251 15.42 0.87 33.22
CA VAL A 251 16.40 0.54 32.19
C VAL A 251 16.58 1.76 31.29
N ARG A 252 17.63 2.56 31.56
CA ARG A 252 18.31 3.54 30.67
C ARG A 252 17.50 4.50 29.80
N PHE A 253 16.17 4.43 29.71
CA PHE A 253 15.35 5.30 28.90
C PHE A 253 15.06 6.58 29.68
N PRO A 254 15.50 7.72 29.13
CA PRO A 254 14.93 8.99 29.48
C PRO A 254 13.40 9.01 29.64
N LYS A 255 12.89 9.53 30.77
CA LYS A 255 11.45 9.70 30.97
C LYS A 255 10.79 10.61 29.93
N TRP A 256 11.52 11.56 29.34
CA TRP A 256 10.98 12.44 28.30
C TRP A 256 10.76 11.73 26.96
N GLN A 257 11.52 10.67 26.65
CA GLN A 257 11.30 9.88 25.44
C GLN A 257 9.93 9.17 25.46
N ILE A 258 9.40 8.87 26.64
CA ILE A 258 8.02 8.37 26.81
C ILE A 258 7.01 9.43 26.35
N LEU A 259 7.21 10.68 26.78
CA LEU A 259 6.35 11.80 26.38
C LEU A 259 6.41 12.02 24.86
N VAL A 260 7.62 11.98 24.29
CA VAL A 260 7.83 12.10 22.85
C VAL A 260 7.15 10.94 22.10
N LEU A 261 7.28 9.69 22.59
CA LEU A 261 6.64 8.52 21.98
C LEU A 261 5.12 8.65 21.96
N TYR A 262 4.51 8.99 23.11
CA TYR A 262 3.07 9.22 23.15
C TYR A 262 2.67 10.41 22.29
N GLY A 263 3.49 11.47 22.21
CA GLY A 263 3.27 12.59 21.30
C GLY A 263 3.21 12.14 19.84
N THR A 264 4.17 11.33 19.40
CA THR A 264 4.24 10.77 18.04
C THR A 264 3.02 9.90 17.73
N LEU A 265 2.55 9.08 18.68
CA LEU A 265 1.35 8.25 18.49
C LEU A 265 0.04 9.04 18.59
N LEU A 266 0.01 10.07 19.43
CA LEU A 266 -1.15 10.92 19.65
C LEU A 266 -1.40 11.85 18.46
N GLN A 267 -0.34 12.32 17.80
CA GLN A 267 -0.44 13.20 16.62
C GLN A 267 -1.44 12.66 15.57
N PRO A 268 -1.25 11.46 14.96
CA PRO A 268 -2.16 10.97 13.95
C PRO A 268 -3.57 10.71 14.51
N ALA A 269 -3.68 10.32 15.79
CA ALA A 269 -4.97 10.12 16.44
C ALA A 269 -5.76 11.44 16.56
N LEU A 270 -5.10 12.55 16.89
CA LEU A 270 -5.72 13.88 16.92
C LEU A 270 -6.15 14.34 15.53
N VAL A 271 -5.30 14.14 14.51
CA VAL A 271 -5.66 14.49 13.12
C VAL A 271 -6.86 13.66 12.65
N LEU A 272 -6.87 12.35 12.91
CA LEU A 272 -8.03 11.51 12.59
C LEU A 272 -9.27 11.90 13.39
N PHE A 273 -9.12 12.26 14.67
CA PHE A 273 -10.26 12.74 15.44
C PHE A 273 -10.88 14.01 14.83
N VAL A 274 -10.06 14.97 14.39
CA VAL A 274 -10.57 16.17 13.73
C VAL A 274 -11.18 15.87 12.36
N ILE A 275 -10.46 15.17 11.48
CA ILE A 275 -10.91 14.94 10.10
C ILE A 275 -12.07 13.95 10.05
N TYR A 276 -11.89 12.78 10.67
CA TYR A 276 -12.88 11.72 10.62
C TYR A 276 -14.00 11.96 11.63
N TRP A 277 -13.68 12.05 12.93
CA TRP A 277 -14.74 12.00 13.96
C TRP A 277 -15.66 13.23 13.94
N TRP A 278 -15.08 14.41 13.70
CA TRP A 278 -15.85 15.65 13.72
C TRP A 278 -16.59 15.91 12.40
N TRP A 279 -15.96 15.69 11.24
CA TRP A 279 -16.50 16.13 9.94
C TRP A 279 -17.10 14.97 9.12
N HIS A 280 -16.42 13.82 9.07
CA HIS A 280 -16.70 12.76 8.09
C HIS A 280 -17.10 11.41 8.69
N ARG A 281 -17.57 11.38 9.94
CA ARG A 281 -17.81 10.14 10.69
C ARG A 281 -18.88 9.22 10.08
N LEU A 282 -19.79 9.79 9.29
CA LEU A 282 -20.85 9.06 8.62
C LEU A 282 -20.47 8.69 7.18
N ASP A 283 -19.46 9.34 6.61
CA ASP A 283 -19.05 9.12 5.21
C ASP A 283 -18.23 7.83 5.08
N ILE A 284 -17.45 7.50 6.11
CA ILE A 284 -16.62 6.30 6.21
C ILE A 284 -16.80 5.69 7.61
N SER A 285 -16.68 4.38 7.76
CA SER A 285 -16.82 3.72 9.07
C SER A 285 -15.51 3.70 9.85
N LEU A 286 -15.60 3.60 11.18
CA LEU A 286 -14.43 3.42 12.05
C LEU A 286 -13.64 2.15 11.70
N ASP A 287 -14.34 1.10 11.25
CA ASP A 287 -13.73 -0.14 10.77
C ASP A 287 -12.78 0.11 9.59
N ALA A 288 -13.23 0.87 8.59
CA ALA A 288 -12.41 1.27 7.47
C ALA A 288 -11.21 2.11 7.91
N ILE A 289 -11.41 3.08 8.81
CA ILE A 289 -10.32 3.94 9.31
C ILE A 289 -9.20 3.11 9.93
N ILE A 290 -9.53 2.13 10.78
CA ILE A 290 -8.52 1.27 11.41
C ILE A 290 -7.77 0.45 10.35
N LYS A 291 -8.47 -0.10 9.35
CA LYS A 291 -7.85 -0.89 8.27
C LYS A 291 -6.94 -0.06 7.39
N TYR A 292 -7.39 1.13 6.96
CA TYR A 292 -6.56 2.06 6.18
C TYR A 292 -5.35 2.54 6.96
N PHE A 293 -5.52 2.85 8.26
CA PHE A 293 -4.41 3.27 9.11
C PHE A 293 -3.38 2.14 9.27
N ALA A 294 -3.84 0.92 9.54
CA ALA A 294 -2.97 -0.25 9.64
C ALA A 294 -2.27 -0.57 8.30
N SER A 295 -2.95 -0.41 7.17
CA SER A 295 -2.32 -0.54 5.85
C SER A 295 -1.20 0.49 5.66
N GLY A 296 -1.43 1.74 6.03
CA GLY A 296 -0.39 2.77 6.08
C GLY A 296 0.78 2.40 6.98
N PHE A 297 0.50 2.02 8.21
CA PHE A 297 1.52 1.79 9.24
C PHE A 297 2.38 0.56 8.95
N PHE A 298 1.76 -0.56 8.54
CA PHE A 298 2.49 -1.83 8.37
C PHE A 298 2.88 -2.07 6.92
N ILE A 299 1.94 -1.95 5.99
CA ILE A 299 2.16 -2.33 4.59
C ILE A 299 2.95 -1.23 3.88
N CYS A 300 2.46 0.01 3.94
CA CYS A 300 3.09 1.11 3.22
C CYS A 300 4.53 1.33 3.70
N THR A 301 4.76 1.39 5.01
CA THR A 301 6.11 1.59 5.56
C THR A 301 7.06 0.44 5.23
N GLY A 302 6.61 -0.81 5.35
CA GLY A 302 7.46 -1.96 5.00
C GLY A 302 7.85 -1.98 3.52
N LEU A 303 6.93 -1.57 2.64
CA LEU A 303 7.20 -1.46 1.20
C LEU A 303 8.08 -0.28 0.86
N SER A 304 7.88 0.90 1.46
CA SER A 304 8.70 2.08 1.14
C SER A 304 10.14 1.84 1.57
N ILE A 305 10.40 1.32 2.77
CA ILE A 305 11.76 0.97 3.22
C ILE A 305 12.46 0.03 2.24
N LEU A 306 11.77 -1.03 1.78
CA LEU A 306 12.34 -1.98 0.83
C LEU A 306 12.70 -1.31 -0.51
N TYR A 307 11.75 -0.56 -1.08
CA TYR A 307 11.94 0.06 -2.39
C TYR A 307 12.89 1.25 -2.36
N GLU A 308 12.91 2.04 -1.29
CA GLU A 308 13.88 3.12 -1.07
C GLU A 308 15.29 2.55 -0.93
N LEU A 309 15.48 1.47 -0.17
CA LEU A 309 16.79 0.82 -0.07
C LEU A 309 17.29 0.35 -1.44
N MET A 310 16.42 -0.33 -2.21
CA MET A 310 16.75 -0.77 -3.56
C MET A 310 17.08 0.41 -4.49
N ALA A 311 16.25 1.44 -4.51
CA ALA A 311 16.45 2.63 -5.33
C ALA A 311 17.72 3.40 -4.93
N SER A 312 17.98 3.52 -3.62
CA SER A 312 19.17 4.17 -3.06
C SER A 312 20.45 3.42 -3.43
N ILE A 313 20.46 2.08 -3.40
CA ILE A 313 21.62 1.28 -3.85
C ILE A 313 21.89 1.52 -5.33
N ILE A 314 20.86 1.46 -6.17
CA ILE A 314 20.99 1.69 -7.62
C ILE A 314 21.50 3.10 -7.91
N LEU A 315 20.93 4.11 -7.24
CA LEU A 315 21.32 5.50 -7.40
C LEU A 315 22.76 5.74 -6.91
N SER A 316 23.14 5.15 -5.77
CA SER A 316 24.51 5.25 -5.24
C SER A 316 25.53 4.64 -6.20
N MET A 317 25.23 3.48 -6.79
CA MET A 317 26.08 2.87 -7.82
C MET A 317 26.20 3.76 -9.07
N ALA A 318 25.11 4.39 -9.49
CA ALA A 318 25.11 5.31 -10.64
C ALA A 318 25.93 6.57 -10.36
N ILE A 319 25.75 7.20 -9.19
CA ILE A 319 26.51 8.40 -8.79
C ILE A 319 27.99 8.06 -8.63
N TYR A 320 28.32 6.92 -8.04
CA TYR A 320 29.71 6.45 -7.92
C TYR A 320 30.36 6.28 -9.30
N PHE A 321 29.64 5.66 -10.26
CA PHE A 321 30.13 5.52 -11.63
C PHE A 321 30.33 6.87 -12.34
N VAL A 322 29.39 7.80 -12.20
CA VAL A 322 29.51 9.17 -12.75
C VAL A 322 30.69 9.91 -12.12
N SER A 323 30.92 9.72 -10.81
CA SER A 323 32.04 10.35 -10.08
C SER A 323 33.39 9.82 -10.57
N ILE A 324 33.51 8.51 -10.86
CA ILE A 324 34.71 7.93 -11.46
C ILE A 324 34.98 8.53 -12.84
N ILE A 325 33.96 8.60 -13.70
CA ILE A 325 34.11 9.19 -15.05
C ILE A 325 34.52 10.66 -14.94
N GLY A 326 33.90 11.42 -14.03
CA GLY A 326 34.25 12.81 -13.77
C GLY A 326 35.69 12.97 -13.31
N ALA A 327 36.15 12.14 -12.37
CA ALA A 327 37.53 12.14 -11.89
C ALA A 327 38.53 11.84 -13.01
N ILE A 328 38.27 10.82 -13.84
CA ILE A 328 39.11 10.49 -15.01
C ILE A 328 39.15 11.67 -15.99
N GLY A 329 38.00 12.31 -16.25
CA GLY A 329 37.93 13.48 -17.11
C GLY A 329 38.77 14.66 -16.61
N LEU A 330 38.77 14.91 -15.30
CA LEU A 330 39.59 15.95 -14.67
C LEU A 330 41.09 15.64 -14.71
N ILE A 331 41.45 14.37 -14.56
CA ILE A 331 42.84 13.91 -14.73
C ILE A 331 43.29 14.09 -16.18
N MET A 332 42.46 13.69 -17.15
CA MET A 332 42.77 13.87 -18.57
C MET A 332 42.85 15.34 -18.99
N ALA A 333 42.09 16.22 -18.33
CA ALA A 333 42.15 17.67 -18.52
C ALA A 333 43.37 18.34 -17.84
N GLY A 334 44.22 17.56 -17.14
CA GLY A 334 45.37 18.08 -16.40
C GLY A 334 44.98 18.97 -15.21
N SER A 335 43.74 18.89 -14.75
CA SER A 335 43.22 19.70 -13.63
C SER A 335 43.55 19.10 -12.26
N ILE A 336 43.81 17.79 -12.20
CA ILE A 336 44.18 17.04 -10.98
C ILE A 336 45.34 16.11 -11.32
N GLY A 337 46.38 16.08 -10.50
CA GLY A 337 47.49 15.14 -10.64
C GLY A 337 47.07 13.72 -10.26
N LEU A 338 47.60 12.69 -10.96
CA LEU A 338 47.31 11.29 -10.62
C LEU A 338 47.75 10.93 -9.19
N ASP A 339 48.79 11.59 -8.68
CA ASP A 339 49.34 11.37 -7.35
C ASP A 339 48.36 11.84 -6.24
N ASP A 340 47.56 12.88 -6.49
CA ASP A 340 46.53 13.37 -5.57
C ASP A 340 45.35 12.38 -5.44
N LEU A 341 45.13 11.53 -6.43
CA LEU A 341 44.09 10.49 -6.41
C LEU A 341 44.53 9.22 -5.67
N ILE A 342 45.83 8.91 -5.69
CA ILE A 342 46.40 7.67 -5.12
C ILE A 342 46.86 7.89 -3.68
N GLY A 343 47.18 9.13 -3.27
CA GLY A 343 47.51 9.51 -1.90
C GLY A 343 46.29 9.52 -0.97
N GLY A 344 45.72 8.34 -0.69
CA GLY A 344 44.39 8.17 -0.11
C GLY A 344 44.19 8.47 1.38
N ASP A 345 45.23 8.79 2.17
CA ASP A 345 45.08 8.74 3.63
C ASP A 345 45.12 10.09 4.39
N ASP A 346 45.63 11.19 3.80
CA ASP A 346 45.81 12.46 4.54
C ASP A 346 45.18 13.72 3.87
N VAL A 347 44.51 13.59 2.72
CA VAL A 347 44.11 14.74 1.88
C VAL A 347 42.90 15.52 2.39
N ILE A 348 42.18 15.05 3.42
CA ILE A 348 41.09 15.84 4.02
C ILE A 348 41.63 17.00 4.89
N GLY A 349 42.92 16.98 5.27
CA GLY A 349 43.49 17.90 6.25
C GLY A 349 43.87 19.30 5.74
N ASP A 350 44.15 19.48 4.45
CA ASP A 350 44.77 20.73 3.96
C ASP A 350 44.22 21.22 2.61
N ALA A 351 42.89 21.30 2.50
CA ALA A 351 42.13 21.82 1.37
C ALA A 351 42.28 23.35 1.13
N SER A 352 43.45 23.93 1.39
CA SER A 352 43.67 25.39 1.37
C SER A 352 44.17 25.94 0.02
N SER A 353 44.42 25.10 -1.00
CA SER A 353 45.04 25.56 -2.26
C SER A 353 44.24 25.32 -3.55
N GLY A 354 42.96 24.95 -3.49
CA GLY A 354 42.13 24.88 -4.71
C GLY A 354 40.63 25.00 -4.44
N ASP A 355 39.98 26.02 -4.98
CA ASP A 355 38.52 26.22 -4.90
C ASP A 355 37.72 25.25 -5.80
N PHE A 356 38.38 24.64 -6.77
CA PHE A 356 37.74 23.81 -7.80
C PHE A 356 37.16 22.47 -7.27
N PRO A 357 37.86 21.69 -6.42
CA PRO A 357 37.34 20.44 -5.87
C PRO A 357 36.07 20.63 -5.02
N LEU A 358 36.00 21.72 -4.26
CA LEU A 358 34.85 22.01 -3.39
C LEU A 358 33.59 22.28 -4.21
N SER A 359 33.68 23.09 -5.26
CA SER A 359 32.53 23.42 -6.13
C SER A 359 31.93 22.18 -6.82
N TYR A 360 32.79 21.24 -7.22
CA TYR A 360 32.39 19.98 -7.85
C TYR A 360 31.70 19.04 -6.84
N SER A 361 32.30 18.86 -5.65
CA SER A 361 31.70 18.05 -4.58
C SER A 361 30.34 18.60 -4.13
N ILE A 362 30.21 19.92 -3.98
CA ILE A 362 28.93 20.58 -3.65
C ILE A 362 27.91 20.29 -4.75
N SER A 363 28.29 20.45 -6.02
CA SER A 363 27.39 20.19 -7.15
C SER A 363 26.90 18.75 -7.19
N ILE A 364 27.79 17.76 -6.98
CA ILE A 364 27.40 16.35 -6.86
C ILE A 364 26.46 16.14 -5.69
N ALA A 365 26.75 16.72 -4.53
CA ALA A 365 25.91 16.56 -3.35
C ALA A 365 24.50 17.13 -3.57
N PHE A 366 24.37 18.29 -4.22
CA PHE A 366 23.06 18.85 -4.60
C PHE A 366 22.30 17.98 -5.60
N VAL A 367 22.98 17.47 -6.64
CA VAL A 367 22.38 16.55 -7.61
C VAL A 367 21.94 15.25 -6.93
N THR A 368 22.74 14.73 -6.00
CA THR A 368 22.42 13.56 -5.19
C THR A 368 21.19 13.81 -4.32
N ALA A 369 21.13 14.95 -3.64
CA ALA A 369 19.98 15.37 -2.84
C ALA A 369 18.70 15.49 -3.71
N LEU A 370 18.81 16.06 -4.91
CA LEU A 370 17.69 16.14 -5.86
C LEU A 370 17.16 14.76 -6.24
N PHE A 371 18.05 13.84 -6.63
CA PHE A 371 17.64 12.49 -7.01
C PHE A 371 17.11 11.68 -5.82
N ASN A 372 17.72 11.79 -4.64
CA ASN A 372 17.21 11.15 -3.43
C ASN A 372 15.80 11.65 -3.08
N ALA A 373 15.58 12.97 -3.08
CA ALA A 373 14.28 13.54 -2.75
C ALA A 373 13.19 13.15 -3.76
N TYR A 374 13.45 13.29 -5.06
CA TYR A 374 12.42 13.07 -6.08
C TYR A 374 12.30 11.62 -6.54
N LEU A 375 13.42 10.95 -6.84
CA LEU A 375 13.37 9.59 -7.38
C LEU A 375 13.30 8.52 -6.30
N VAL A 376 13.99 8.70 -5.17
CA VAL A 376 13.99 7.70 -4.09
C VAL A 376 12.79 7.93 -3.18
N ALA A 377 12.78 9.00 -2.38
CA ALA A 377 11.75 9.24 -1.37
C ALA A 377 10.37 9.49 -2.00
N ALA A 378 10.17 10.62 -2.68
CA ALA A 378 8.84 11.02 -3.14
C ALA A 378 8.21 10.01 -4.13
N SER A 379 8.98 9.44 -5.06
CA SER A 379 8.40 8.52 -6.04
C SER A 379 7.96 7.20 -5.39
N VAL A 380 8.79 6.65 -4.50
CA VAL A 380 8.49 5.38 -3.82
C VAL A 380 7.34 5.59 -2.84
N GLU A 381 7.43 6.59 -1.96
CA GLU A 381 6.44 6.79 -0.92
C GLU A 381 5.06 7.14 -1.47
N GLU A 382 4.97 8.04 -2.45
CA GLU A 382 3.68 8.42 -3.05
C GLU A 382 3.02 7.25 -3.79
N LEU A 383 3.82 6.45 -4.51
CA LEU A 383 3.33 5.27 -5.21
C LEU A 383 2.86 4.20 -4.22
N VAL A 384 3.67 3.89 -3.20
CA VAL A 384 3.38 2.86 -2.21
C VAL A 384 2.17 3.24 -1.35
N LYS A 385 2.01 4.53 -0.97
CA LYS A 385 0.80 5.01 -0.28
C LYS A 385 -0.45 4.80 -1.13
N TYR A 386 -0.38 5.18 -2.40
CA TYR A 386 -1.49 4.97 -3.34
C TYR A 386 -1.85 3.48 -3.47
N LEU A 387 -0.84 2.60 -3.60
CA LEU A 387 -1.06 1.15 -3.67
C LEU A 387 -1.64 0.59 -2.38
N SER A 388 -1.12 1.01 -1.22
CA SER A 388 -1.57 0.56 0.10
C SER A 388 -3.01 0.98 0.41
N PHE A 389 -3.42 2.15 -0.08
CA PHE A 389 -4.83 2.56 -0.08
C PHE A 389 -5.66 1.56 -0.92
N TRP A 390 -5.24 1.27 -2.15
CA TRP A 390 -5.99 0.35 -3.03
C TRP A 390 -6.02 -1.10 -2.59
N MET A 391 -5.06 -1.50 -1.76
CA MET A 391 -5.01 -2.84 -1.17
C MET A 391 -6.10 -3.10 -0.14
N VAL A 392 -6.63 -2.05 0.49
CA VAL A 392 -7.72 -2.20 1.46
C VAL A 392 -9.04 -2.13 0.70
N GLU A 393 -9.65 -3.29 0.48
CA GLU A 393 -11.04 -3.37 0.04
C GLU A 393 -11.96 -3.27 1.25
N HIS A 394 -12.88 -2.30 1.19
CA HIS A 394 -13.84 -2.06 2.24
C HIS A 394 -15.22 -1.73 1.65
N PRO A 395 -16.32 -2.27 2.21
CA PRO A 395 -17.67 -2.06 1.70
C PRO A 395 -18.07 -0.59 1.57
N ASP A 396 -17.53 0.30 2.41
CA ASP A 396 -17.81 1.75 2.34
C ASP A 396 -17.42 2.42 1.02
N LEU A 397 -16.37 1.95 0.34
CA LEU A 397 -15.96 2.51 -0.94
C LEU A 397 -16.56 1.76 -2.14
N GLU A 398 -17.12 0.57 -1.92
CA GLU A 398 -17.67 -0.32 -2.95
C GLU A 398 -19.21 -0.36 -2.98
N LEU A 399 -19.89 0.63 -2.37
CA LEU A 399 -21.32 0.54 -2.08
C LEU A 399 -22.22 0.24 -3.29
N GLU A 400 -21.86 0.75 -4.47
CA GLU A 400 -22.60 0.54 -5.73
C GLU A 400 -22.76 -0.96 -6.08
N ARG A 401 -21.85 -1.82 -5.64
CA ARG A 401 -21.95 -3.28 -5.85
C ARG A 401 -22.83 -3.95 -4.81
N ILE A 402 -22.78 -3.46 -3.56
CA ILE A 402 -23.50 -4.07 -2.44
C ILE A 402 -25.00 -3.84 -2.60
N THR A 403 -25.40 -2.64 -3.04
CA THR A 403 -26.82 -2.32 -3.29
C THR A 403 -27.40 -3.26 -4.35
N LEU A 404 -26.65 -3.56 -5.42
CA LEU A 404 -27.08 -4.46 -6.49
C LEU A 404 -27.19 -5.92 -6.01
N THR A 405 -26.22 -6.41 -5.22
CA THR A 405 -26.29 -7.78 -4.68
C THR A 405 -27.43 -7.93 -3.67
N THR A 406 -27.69 -6.91 -2.85
CA THR A 406 -28.70 -6.97 -1.79
C THR A 406 -30.11 -6.96 -2.37
N SER A 407 -30.37 -6.19 -3.44
CA SER A 407 -31.67 -6.20 -4.12
C SER A 407 -31.97 -7.58 -4.75
N ILE A 408 -30.98 -8.21 -5.39
CA ILE A 408 -31.13 -9.53 -6.01
C ILE A 408 -31.45 -10.61 -4.97
N ILE A 409 -30.74 -10.61 -3.82
CA ILE A 409 -30.98 -11.63 -2.77
C ILE A 409 -32.39 -11.49 -2.17
N CYS A 410 -32.93 -10.28 -2.09
CA CYS A 410 -34.30 -10.08 -1.60
C CYS A 410 -35.34 -10.59 -2.60
N GLU A 411 -35.17 -10.30 -3.90
CA GLU A 411 -36.08 -10.77 -4.95
C GLU A 411 -36.09 -12.31 -5.09
N VAL A 412 -34.94 -12.97 -4.93
CA VAL A 412 -34.85 -14.44 -5.00
C VAL A 412 -35.58 -15.09 -3.83
N ASN A 413 -35.44 -14.56 -2.60
CA ASN A 413 -36.11 -15.11 -1.42
C ASN A 413 -37.62 -14.86 -1.41
N GLU A 414 -38.10 -13.76 -2.00
CA GLU A 414 -39.55 -13.52 -2.14
C GLU A 414 -40.19 -14.51 -3.13
N ASN A 415 -39.49 -14.89 -4.20
CA ASN A 415 -40.00 -15.83 -5.21
C ASN A 415 -39.93 -17.30 -4.76
N GLU A 416 -38.94 -17.71 -3.96
CA GLU A 416 -38.91 -19.06 -3.39
C GLU A 416 -39.95 -19.26 -2.26
N GLY A 417 -40.36 -18.16 -1.60
CA GLY A 417 -41.32 -18.17 -0.48
C GLY A 417 -42.81 -18.28 -0.85
N GLU A 418 -43.19 -18.22 -2.12
CA GLU A 418 -44.59 -18.43 -2.55
C GLU A 418 -44.92 -19.88 -2.94
N SER A 419 -43.93 -20.73 -3.21
CA SER A 419 -44.19 -22.13 -3.60
C SER A 419 -44.34 -23.10 -2.40
N GLU A 420 -43.91 -22.70 -1.19
CA GLU A 420 -43.94 -23.55 0.01
C GLU A 420 -44.87 -23.04 1.14
N LYS A 421 -45.79 -22.12 0.84
CA LYS A 421 -46.88 -21.71 1.76
C LYS A 421 -48.02 -22.73 1.80
N LEU A 422 -47.72 -23.98 2.17
CA LEU A 422 -48.73 -24.91 2.66
C LEU A 422 -48.08 -25.90 3.65
N LYS A 423 -48.30 -25.63 4.94
CA LYS A 423 -47.99 -26.47 6.12
C LYS A 423 -46.64 -26.22 6.80
N LEU A 424 -46.53 -25.14 7.56
CA LEU A 424 -46.08 -25.29 8.95
C LEU A 424 -46.56 -24.11 9.78
N LYS A 425 -47.45 -24.41 10.73
CA LYS A 425 -48.10 -23.46 11.63
C LYS A 425 -47.50 -23.69 13.02
N ASN A 426 -47.07 -22.61 13.66
CA ASN A 426 -46.71 -22.48 15.08
C ASN A 426 -45.33 -22.96 15.51
N GLU A 427 -44.33 -22.10 15.34
CA GLU A 427 -43.25 -21.99 16.34
C GLU A 427 -42.75 -20.54 16.44
N THR A 428 -42.89 -19.99 17.64
CA THR A 428 -42.41 -18.68 18.10
C THR A 428 -40.89 -18.58 17.92
N THR A 429 -40.45 -18.06 16.76
CA THR A 429 -39.04 -17.82 16.45
C THR A 429 -38.68 -16.35 16.69
N PRO A 430 -37.53 -16.07 17.33
CA PRO A 430 -37.09 -14.71 17.63
C PRO A 430 -36.59 -14.01 16.35
N GLY A 431 -37.20 -12.86 16.06
CA GLY A 431 -36.61 -11.83 15.20
C GLY A 431 -36.77 -12.04 13.70
N LYS A 432 -38.00 -11.92 13.18
CA LYS A 432 -38.22 -11.60 11.77
C LYS A 432 -37.36 -10.37 11.41
N ILE A 433 -36.38 -10.57 10.54
CA ILE A 433 -35.60 -9.49 9.93
C ILE A 433 -36.61 -8.67 9.12
N PRO A 434 -36.76 -7.36 9.39
CA PRO A 434 -37.70 -6.52 8.65
C PRO A 434 -37.44 -6.61 7.15
N GLU A 435 -38.53 -6.65 6.39
CA GLU A 435 -38.58 -6.61 4.92
C GLU A 435 -37.65 -5.51 4.36
N THR A 436 -36.85 -5.90 3.36
CA THR A 436 -36.19 -5.08 2.34
C THR A 436 -35.75 -3.67 2.75
N PHE A 437 -34.62 -3.57 3.44
CA PHE A 437 -33.92 -2.30 3.66
C PHE A 437 -33.16 -1.88 2.38
N SER A 438 -33.80 -1.12 1.49
CA SER A 438 -33.08 -0.41 0.41
C SER A 438 -32.40 0.83 0.99
N ALA A 439 -31.13 0.69 1.37
CA ALA A 439 -30.35 1.86 1.78
C ALA A 439 -30.15 2.80 0.58
N PRO A 440 -30.45 4.11 0.72
CA PRO A 440 -30.22 5.06 -0.36
C PRO A 440 -28.74 5.05 -0.75
N SER A 441 -28.46 5.14 -2.05
CA SER A 441 -27.09 5.26 -2.54
C SER A 441 -26.48 6.57 -1.99
N PRO A 442 -25.23 6.53 -1.48
CA PRO A 442 -24.57 7.72 -0.97
C PRO A 442 -24.30 8.65 -2.14
N SER A 443 -24.46 9.96 -1.89
CA SER A 443 -24.11 10.98 -2.86
C SER A 443 -22.64 10.88 -3.28
N PHE A 444 -22.33 11.30 -4.50
CA PHE A 444 -20.97 11.37 -5.03
C PHE A 444 -20.07 12.25 -4.16
N ILE A 445 -20.60 13.31 -3.55
CA ILE A 445 -19.88 14.14 -2.57
C ILE A 445 -19.43 13.30 -1.36
N THR A 446 -20.37 12.54 -0.77
CA THR A 446 -20.11 11.68 0.40
C THR A 446 -19.07 10.62 0.05
N ARG A 447 -19.18 10.00 -1.13
CA ARG A 447 -18.18 9.05 -1.64
C ARG A 447 -16.82 9.71 -1.79
N GLY A 448 -16.75 10.89 -2.41
CA GLY A 448 -15.49 11.62 -2.61
C GLY A 448 -14.79 11.99 -1.30
N ALA A 449 -15.58 12.38 -0.29
CA ALA A 449 -15.09 12.58 1.07
C ALA A 449 -14.54 11.28 1.67
N ALA A 450 -15.26 10.16 1.54
CA ALA A 450 -14.80 8.85 2.02
C ALA A 450 -13.47 8.41 1.36
N TYR A 451 -13.32 8.57 0.04
CA TYR A 451 -12.05 8.32 -0.67
C TYR A 451 -10.90 9.16 -0.10
N THR A 452 -11.16 10.46 0.10
CA THR A 452 -10.17 11.40 0.64
C THR A 452 -9.75 11.03 2.05
N VAL A 453 -10.70 10.76 2.94
CA VAL A 453 -10.42 10.37 4.34
C VAL A 453 -9.67 9.04 4.39
N ALA A 454 -10.03 8.07 3.56
CA ALA A 454 -9.31 6.78 3.50
C ALA A 454 -7.85 6.93 3.05
N MET A 455 -7.57 7.75 2.03
CA MET A 455 -6.21 8.04 1.58
C MET A 455 -5.41 8.81 2.63
N ILE A 456 -5.99 9.85 3.25
CA ILE A 456 -5.37 10.59 4.36
C ILE A 456 -5.06 9.64 5.52
N THR A 457 -5.98 8.76 5.87
CA THR A 457 -5.80 7.79 6.96
C THR A 457 -4.67 6.81 6.68
N THR A 458 -4.55 6.34 5.43
CA THR A 458 -3.42 5.51 4.99
C THR A 458 -2.10 6.28 5.12
N ALA A 459 -2.06 7.54 4.66
CA ALA A 459 -0.86 8.36 4.78
C ALA A 459 -0.51 8.73 6.23
N LEU A 460 -1.48 8.88 7.12
CA LEU A 460 -1.25 9.08 8.55
C LEU A 460 -0.67 7.85 9.23
N GLY A 461 -1.11 6.65 8.83
CA GLY A 461 -0.50 5.39 9.28
C GLY A 461 0.97 5.33 8.89
N PHE A 462 1.27 5.63 7.62
CA PHE A 462 2.64 5.68 7.10
C PHE A 462 3.49 6.73 7.85
N ALA A 463 3.02 7.98 7.92
CA ALA A 463 3.72 9.07 8.59
C ALA A 463 3.93 8.80 10.09
N CYS A 464 3.02 8.10 10.75
CA CYS A 464 3.20 7.68 12.15
C CYS A 464 4.42 6.76 12.29
N ALA A 465 4.51 5.71 11.47
CA ALA A 465 5.63 4.77 11.51
C ALA A 465 6.96 5.45 11.13
N GLU A 466 6.92 6.31 10.11
CA GLU A 466 8.07 7.10 9.67
C GLU A 466 8.54 8.08 10.77
N ASN A 467 7.62 8.80 11.42
CA ASN A 467 7.93 9.69 12.53
C ASN A 467 8.59 8.95 13.70
N LEU A 468 8.17 7.70 13.98
CA LEU A 468 8.85 6.86 14.98
C LEU A 468 10.31 6.60 14.60
N LEU A 469 10.59 6.29 13.32
CA LEU A 469 11.98 6.13 12.85
C LEU A 469 12.76 7.45 12.94
N TYR A 470 12.20 8.57 12.49
CA TYR A 470 12.91 9.85 12.53
C TYR A 470 13.24 10.31 13.95
N VAL A 471 12.26 10.22 14.84
CA VAL A 471 12.43 10.72 16.20
C VAL A 471 13.36 9.83 17.03
N PHE A 472 13.26 8.50 16.88
CA PHE A 472 14.02 7.57 17.73
C PHE A 472 15.28 6.97 17.11
N VAL A 473 15.42 7.01 15.78
CA VAL A 473 16.57 6.41 15.06
C VAL A 473 17.46 7.48 14.45
N TYR A 474 16.88 8.48 13.78
CA TYR A 474 17.66 9.47 13.02
C TYR A 474 17.98 10.76 13.79
N THR A 475 17.22 11.08 14.84
CA THR A 475 17.47 12.27 15.67
C THR A 475 18.45 11.91 16.80
N PRO A 476 19.55 12.66 16.99
CA PRO A 476 20.41 12.49 18.16
C PRO A 476 19.59 12.59 19.46
N PRO A 477 19.88 11.78 20.48
CA PRO A 477 19.09 11.76 21.71
C PRO A 477 19.16 13.13 22.39
N GLY A 478 18.03 13.82 22.46
CA GLY A 478 17.95 15.19 22.94
C GLY A 478 16.52 15.69 22.97
N ILE A 479 16.07 16.20 24.13
CA ILE A 479 14.68 16.61 24.31
C ILE A 479 14.27 17.73 23.34
N ASN A 480 15.17 18.69 23.08
CA ASN A 480 14.86 19.83 22.24
C ASN A 480 14.80 19.42 20.77
N GLU A 481 15.72 18.57 20.34
CA GLU A 481 15.84 18.06 18.98
C GLU A 481 14.66 17.14 18.65
N GLU A 482 14.35 16.17 19.52
CA GLU A 482 13.23 15.25 19.35
C GLU A 482 11.88 15.98 19.34
N ILE A 483 11.64 16.91 20.30
CA ILE A 483 10.40 17.69 20.35
C ILE A 483 10.29 18.64 19.16
N SER A 484 11.38 19.30 18.75
CA SER A 484 11.38 20.19 17.60
C SER A 484 11.06 19.43 16.33
N THR A 485 11.69 18.27 16.11
CA THR A 485 11.39 17.39 14.97
C THR A 485 9.92 16.97 14.97
N LEU A 486 9.40 16.51 16.12
CA LEU A 486 7.98 16.14 16.24
C LEU A 486 7.06 17.34 15.92
N LEU A 487 7.35 18.52 16.47
CA LEU A 487 6.54 19.72 16.26
C LEU A 487 6.53 20.16 14.79
N VAL A 488 7.67 20.16 14.12
CA VAL A 488 7.76 20.48 12.69
C VAL A 488 6.95 19.48 11.87
N ARG A 489 7.07 18.17 12.14
CA ARG A 489 6.30 17.13 11.43
C ARG A 489 4.80 17.15 11.76
N CYS A 490 4.42 17.69 12.92
CA CYS A 490 3.02 17.95 13.27
C CYS A 490 2.42 19.13 12.50
N LEU A 491 3.19 20.23 12.39
CA LEU A 491 2.73 21.44 11.72
C LEU A 491 2.71 21.31 10.19
N PHE A 492 3.59 20.47 9.63
CA PHE A 492 3.70 20.24 8.18
C PHE A 492 3.48 18.77 7.85
N PRO A 493 2.23 18.27 7.95
CA PRO A 493 1.89 16.89 7.62
C PRO A 493 1.90 16.69 6.10
N ILE A 494 3.10 16.61 5.50
CA ILE A 494 3.28 16.52 4.05
C ILE A 494 2.61 15.27 3.47
N HIS A 495 2.71 14.11 4.14
CA HIS A 495 2.09 12.87 3.63
C HIS A 495 0.55 12.94 3.62
N PRO A 496 -0.14 13.37 4.70
CA PRO A 496 -1.58 13.60 4.64
C PRO A 496 -2.01 14.60 3.57
N LEU A 497 -1.27 15.70 3.39
CA LEU A 497 -1.56 16.71 2.36
C LEU A 497 -1.39 16.14 0.95
N ALA A 498 -0.29 15.45 0.70
CA ALA A 498 -0.02 14.76 -0.56
C ALA A 498 -1.12 13.73 -0.88
N ALA A 499 -1.55 12.94 0.11
CA ALA A 499 -2.63 11.97 -0.06
C ALA A 499 -3.99 12.62 -0.33
N ALA A 500 -4.28 13.77 0.29
CA ALA A 500 -5.48 14.56 -0.02
C ALA A 500 -5.45 15.10 -1.46
N ILE A 501 -4.28 15.50 -1.96
CA ILE A 501 -4.11 15.91 -3.36
C ILE A 501 -4.30 14.73 -4.31
N GLN A 502 -3.72 13.56 -4.00
CA GLN A 502 -3.92 12.35 -4.80
C GLN A 502 -5.39 11.93 -4.86
N SER A 503 -6.15 12.09 -3.76
CA SER A 503 -7.56 11.68 -3.72
C SER A 503 -8.43 12.44 -4.71
N LEU A 504 -8.07 13.69 -5.05
CA LEU A 504 -8.74 14.47 -6.10
C LEU A 504 -8.67 13.75 -7.46
N GLY A 505 -7.49 13.23 -7.80
CA GLY A 505 -7.26 12.47 -9.03
C GLY A 505 -7.99 11.12 -9.02
N VAL A 506 -8.03 10.45 -7.86
CA VAL A 506 -8.81 9.21 -7.68
C VAL A 506 -10.30 9.46 -7.90
N CYS A 507 -10.85 10.50 -7.28
CA CYS A 507 -12.26 10.87 -7.44
C CYS A 507 -12.59 11.24 -8.90
N ARG A 508 -11.71 11.96 -9.60
CA ARG A 508 -11.89 12.24 -11.05
C ARG A 508 -11.96 10.97 -11.88
N ARG A 509 -11.05 10.02 -11.63
CA ARG A 509 -11.02 8.78 -12.39
C ARG A 509 -12.22 7.88 -12.08
N ASP A 510 -12.54 7.71 -10.79
CA ASP A 510 -13.43 6.65 -10.34
C ASP A 510 -14.87 7.13 -10.12
N LEU A 511 -15.09 8.36 -9.65
CA LEU A 511 -16.43 8.94 -9.46
C LEU A 511 -16.88 9.73 -10.70
N GLU A 512 -16.00 10.58 -11.25
CA GLU A 512 -16.32 11.39 -12.45
C GLU A 512 -16.11 10.61 -13.77
N LYS A 513 -15.70 9.33 -13.68
CA LYS A 513 -15.48 8.41 -14.82
C LYS A 513 -14.49 8.95 -15.89
N GLN A 514 -13.58 9.86 -15.51
CA GLN A 514 -12.59 10.41 -16.43
C GLN A 514 -11.42 9.43 -16.62
N THR A 515 -11.53 8.56 -17.63
CA THR A 515 -10.53 7.51 -17.91
C THR A 515 -9.14 8.04 -18.31
N SER A 516 -9.06 9.31 -18.73
CA SER A 516 -7.80 10.00 -19.03
C SER A 516 -6.98 10.34 -17.78
N PHE A 517 -7.58 10.30 -16.59
CA PHE A 517 -6.87 10.43 -15.31
C PHE A 517 -6.18 9.10 -14.95
N GLN A 518 -5.04 8.87 -15.58
CA GLN A 518 -4.16 7.72 -15.30
C GLN A 518 -3.32 7.93 -14.03
N LEU A 519 -2.66 6.86 -13.58
CA LEU A 519 -1.85 6.83 -12.36
C LEU A 519 -0.85 8.01 -12.27
N GLY A 520 -0.13 8.30 -13.37
CA GLY A 520 0.83 9.40 -13.40
C GLY A 520 0.19 10.77 -13.08
N ARG A 521 -1.02 11.05 -13.57
CA ARG A 521 -1.74 12.31 -13.28
C ARG A 521 -2.27 12.40 -11.85
N ILE A 522 -2.51 11.25 -11.22
CA ILE A 522 -2.92 11.16 -9.82
C ILE A 522 -1.72 11.42 -8.91
N LEU A 523 -0.57 10.82 -9.21
CA LEU A 523 0.63 10.89 -8.38
C LEU A 523 1.42 12.19 -8.57
N PHE A 524 1.49 12.73 -9.80
CA PHE A 524 2.41 13.81 -10.15
C PHE A 524 2.35 15.05 -9.24
N PRO A 525 1.16 15.62 -8.91
CA PRO A 525 1.10 16.80 -8.05
C PRO A 525 1.61 16.53 -6.62
N ALA A 526 1.29 15.36 -6.07
CA ALA A 526 1.75 14.92 -4.75
C ALA A 526 3.26 14.63 -4.75
N TRP A 527 3.75 13.96 -5.79
CA TRP A 527 5.17 13.69 -6.01
C TRP A 527 6.00 14.98 -6.09
N LEU A 528 5.53 15.96 -6.86
CA LEU A 528 6.18 17.26 -6.98
C LEU A 528 6.22 18.01 -5.65
N LEU A 529 5.09 18.05 -4.94
CA LEU A 529 4.98 18.72 -3.64
C LEU A 529 5.92 18.09 -2.60
N HIS A 530 5.88 16.77 -2.46
CA HIS A 530 6.66 16.03 -1.50
C HIS A 530 8.16 16.05 -1.85
N GLY A 531 8.53 15.78 -3.11
CA GLY A 531 9.93 15.84 -3.55
C GLY A 531 10.54 17.24 -3.41
N SER A 532 9.75 18.30 -3.62
CA SER A 532 10.20 19.69 -3.37
C SER A 532 10.50 19.92 -1.89
N PHE A 533 9.64 19.42 -1.00
CA PHE A 533 9.81 19.55 0.44
C PHE A 533 11.08 18.85 0.93
N ASP A 534 11.28 17.59 0.53
CA ASP A 534 12.46 16.80 0.91
C ASP A 534 13.75 17.37 0.30
N PHE A 535 13.71 17.80 -0.95
CA PHE A 535 14.86 18.39 -1.60
C PHE A 535 15.35 19.64 -0.86
N LEU A 536 14.42 20.52 -0.45
CA LEU A 536 14.78 21.71 0.33
C LEU A 536 15.34 21.36 1.71
N LEU A 537 14.82 20.32 2.37
CA LEU A 537 15.37 19.84 3.64
C LEU A 537 16.79 19.28 3.48
N MET A 538 17.04 18.48 2.45
CA MET A 538 18.36 17.93 2.17
C MET A 538 19.36 19.02 1.74
N ALA A 539 18.93 19.94 0.87
CA ALA A 539 19.72 21.09 0.46
C ALA A 539 20.07 21.99 1.66
N TYR A 540 19.12 22.21 2.58
CA TYR A 540 19.36 22.95 3.81
C TYR A 540 20.43 22.28 4.68
N SER A 541 20.33 20.96 4.87
CA SER A 541 21.32 20.19 5.63
C SER A 541 22.72 20.32 5.00
N LEU A 542 22.81 20.19 3.67
CA LEU A 542 24.06 20.31 2.92
C LEU A 542 24.68 21.71 3.07
N ILE A 543 23.89 22.78 2.87
CA ILE A 543 24.36 24.16 3.01
C ILE A 543 24.87 24.41 4.44
N THR A 544 24.13 23.93 5.45
CA THR A 544 24.51 24.11 6.85
C THR A 544 25.83 23.40 7.15
N GLN A 545 26.04 22.19 6.62
CA GLN A 545 27.31 21.48 6.76
C GLN A 545 28.48 22.25 6.14
N ILE A 546 28.30 22.79 4.92
CA ILE A 546 29.33 23.58 4.22
C ILE A 546 29.70 24.84 5.02
N LEU A 547 28.70 25.58 5.48
CA LEU A 547 28.92 26.80 6.28
C LEU A 547 29.62 26.47 7.61
N SER A 548 29.21 25.40 8.29
CA SER A 548 29.81 24.99 9.56
C SER A 548 31.26 24.52 9.43
N GLY A 549 31.63 23.91 8.30
CA GLY A 549 32.99 23.45 8.03
C GLY A 549 33.98 24.59 7.78
N THR A 550 33.49 25.73 7.28
CA THR A 550 34.34 26.89 6.95
C THR A 550 34.74 27.69 8.21
N ASP A 551 33.92 27.64 9.26
CA ASP A 551 34.09 28.44 10.48
C ASP A 551 35.00 27.82 11.57
N GLY A 552 35.62 26.66 11.30
CA GLY A 552 36.47 25.94 12.26
C GLY A 552 37.66 26.75 12.82
N LYS A 553 38.00 27.91 12.23
CA LYS A 553 39.08 28.81 12.69
C LYS A 553 38.61 30.08 13.42
N THR A 554 37.33 30.45 13.38
CA THR A 554 36.82 31.69 13.99
C THR A 554 35.65 31.40 14.94
N ARG A 555 36.00 30.84 16.09
CA ARG A 555 35.11 30.43 17.18
C ARG A 555 34.46 31.65 17.84
N GLY A 556 33.30 32.10 17.33
CA GLY A 556 32.64 33.31 17.86
C GLY A 556 31.15 33.46 17.55
N SER A 557 30.29 32.73 18.27
CA SER A 557 28.94 33.11 18.76
C SER A 557 27.81 33.57 17.80
N ASN A 558 28.03 33.93 16.53
CA ASN A 558 27.01 34.64 15.73
C ASN A 558 26.18 33.80 14.75
N ASN A 559 26.45 32.49 14.59
CA ASN A 559 25.74 31.64 13.61
C ASN A 559 24.27 31.31 13.93
N ARG A 560 23.67 31.91 14.96
CA ARG A 560 22.28 31.62 15.35
C ARG A 560 21.25 32.31 14.43
N TYR A 561 21.64 33.30 13.64
CA TYR A 561 20.72 34.08 12.79
C TYR A 561 20.54 33.51 11.37
N GLU A 562 21.54 32.86 10.78
CA GLU A 562 21.45 32.39 9.38
C GLU A 562 20.51 31.20 9.21
N SER A 563 20.34 30.35 10.23
CA SER A 563 19.37 29.25 10.22
C SER A 563 17.91 29.72 10.18
N SER A 564 17.63 31.00 10.47
CA SER A 564 16.25 31.50 10.58
C SER A 564 15.55 31.76 9.25
N LEU A 565 16.29 32.03 8.16
CA LEU A 565 15.71 32.39 6.86
C LEU A 565 15.27 31.17 6.04
N LEU A 566 15.96 30.03 6.22
CA LEU A 566 15.71 28.80 5.45
C LEU A 566 14.50 28.01 5.94
N VAL A 567 14.16 28.08 7.23
CA VAL A 567 12.94 27.45 7.77
C VAL A 567 11.70 27.97 7.03
N PRO A 568 11.43 29.29 6.91
CA PRO A 568 10.36 29.81 6.07
C PRO A 568 10.33 29.28 4.64
N CYS A 569 11.49 29.08 3.99
CA CYS A 569 11.56 28.56 2.63
C CYS A 569 11.00 27.13 2.52
N VAL A 570 11.34 26.25 3.47
CA VAL A 570 10.80 24.89 3.51
C VAL A 570 9.27 24.92 3.74
N MET A 571 8.79 25.89 4.51
CA MET A 571 7.40 26.00 4.97
C MET A 571 6.45 26.53 3.88
N ILE A 572 7.00 27.27 2.90
CA ILE A 572 6.25 27.76 1.75
C ILE A 572 5.71 26.58 0.91
N ILE A 573 6.45 25.46 0.83
CA ILE A 573 6.06 24.32 0.00
C ILE A 573 4.72 23.69 0.47
N PRO A 574 4.56 23.25 1.73
CA PRO A 574 3.26 22.78 2.24
C PRO A 574 2.14 23.81 2.08
N PHE A 575 2.44 25.10 2.25
CA PHE A 575 1.44 26.16 2.12
C PHE A 575 0.91 26.28 0.69
N ILE A 576 1.79 26.21 -0.31
CA ILE A 576 1.41 26.13 -1.74
C ILE A 576 0.54 24.88 -1.98
N GLY A 577 0.93 23.73 -1.41
CA GLY A 577 0.15 22.49 -1.50
C GLY A 577 -1.26 22.62 -0.92
N ILE A 578 -1.42 23.30 0.22
CA ILE A 578 -2.72 23.58 0.85
C ILE A 578 -3.59 24.46 -0.05
N ILE A 579 -3.04 25.55 -0.59
CA ILE A 579 -3.77 26.45 -1.50
C ILE A 579 -4.24 25.66 -2.73
N PHE A 580 -3.34 24.90 -3.34
CA PHE A 580 -3.65 24.05 -4.49
C PHE A 580 -4.77 23.06 -4.18
N TYR A 581 -4.67 22.35 -3.05
CA TYR A 581 -5.69 21.40 -2.61
C TYR A 581 -7.07 22.06 -2.46
N PHE A 582 -7.17 23.18 -1.75
CA PHE A 582 -8.47 23.83 -1.54
C PHE A 582 -9.12 24.33 -2.83
N GLN A 583 -8.32 24.89 -3.75
CA GLN A 583 -8.82 25.33 -5.06
C GLN A 583 -9.40 24.15 -5.85
N GLU A 584 -8.64 23.06 -5.95
CA GLU A 584 -9.05 21.88 -6.72
C GLU A 584 -10.18 21.09 -6.04
N ALA A 585 -10.18 21.02 -4.70
CA ALA A 585 -11.24 20.38 -3.92
C ALA A 585 -12.57 21.11 -4.07
N TRP A 586 -12.57 22.45 -4.07
CA TRP A 586 -13.79 23.23 -4.29
C TRP A 586 -14.32 23.06 -5.70
N ALA A 587 -13.43 23.05 -6.70
CA ALA A 587 -13.82 22.76 -8.08
C ALA A 587 -14.39 21.34 -8.23
N GLN A 588 -13.79 20.35 -7.56
CA GLN A 588 -14.29 18.98 -7.55
C GLN A 588 -15.66 18.86 -6.90
N ARG A 589 -15.86 19.49 -5.75
CA ARG A 589 -17.16 19.47 -5.05
C ARG A 589 -18.30 19.92 -5.97
N LYS A 590 -18.12 21.02 -6.71
CA LYS A 590 -19.11 21.49 -7.68
C LYS A 590 -19.41 20.46 -8.78
N ARG A 591 -18.39 19.77 -9.29
CA ARG A 591 -18.59 18.72 -10.30
C ARG A 591 -19.36 17.52 -9.74
N LEU A 592 -19.05 17.10 -8.50
CA LEU A 592 -19.77 16.02 -7.83
C LEU A 592 -21.23 16.41 -7.52
N GLU A 593 -21.49 17.66 -7.10
CA GLU A 593 -22.84 18.22 -6.91
C GLU A 593 -23.67 18.17 -8.21
N THR A 594 -23.07 18.48 -9.36
CA THR A 594 -23.72 18.36 -10.67
C THR A 594 -24.05 16.90 -11.00
N LEU A 595 -23.16 15.96 -10.69
CA LEU A 595 -23.40 14.52 -10.92
C LEU A 595 -24.53 13.98 -10.03
N ASP A 596 -24.56 14.40 -8.76
CA ASP A 596 -25.63 14.06 -7.83
C ASP A 596 -26.99 14.58 -8.34
N SER A 597 -27.04 15.83 -8.79
CA SER A 597 -28.26 16.44 -9.33
C SER A 597 -28.72 15.78 -10.65
N GLY A 598 -27.78 15.39 -11.50
CA GLY A 598 -28.08 14.72 -12.77
C GLY A 598 -28.61 13.30 -12.60
N ASN A 599 -28.17 12.59 -11.55
CA ASN A 599 -28.63 11.22 -11.28
C ASN A 599 -30.08 11.16 -10.78
N VAL A 600 -30.55 12.22 -10.11
CA VAL A 600 -31.96 12.34 -9.68
C VAL A 600 -32.89 12.44 -10.89
N ASN A 601 -32.52 13.25 -11.89
CA ASN A 601 -33.36 13.49 -13.07
C ASN A 601 -33.39 12.32 -14.08
N GLY A 602 -32.50 11.34 -13.94
CA GLY A 602 -32.44 10.16 -14.81
C GLY A 602 -33.13 8.92 -14.24
N ALA A 603 -33.70 9.01 -13.04
CA ALA A 603 -34.40 7.92 -12.36
C ALA A 603 -35.93 8.06 -12.39
N ASP A 604 -36.45 9.18 -12.92
CA ASP A 604 -37.85 9.38 -13.30
C ASP A 604 -38.07 8.94 -14.76
#